data_AF-A0A958UZG9-F1
#
_entry.id   AF-A0A958UZG9-F1
#
_cell.length_a   1.000
_cell.length_b   1.000
_cell.length_c   1.000
_cell.angle_alpha   90.00
_cell.angle_beta   90.00
_cell.angle_gamma   90.00
#
_symmetry.space_group_name_H-M   'P 1'
#
loop_
_entity.id
_entity.type
_entity.pdbx_description
1 polymer ?
#
loop_
_entity_poly.entity_id
_entity_poly.type
_entity_poly.pdbx_seq_one_letter_code
_entity_poly.pdbx_strand_id
1 'polypeptide(L)' 'MFGDLSDMMGKLKEAQQQIEATKKRLDTVIVDGQSAEGKIKIAVTANREIKSIVIYNSLLGDKEELA' A
#
# COMPACT_ATOMS: atom_id res chain seq x y z
N MET A 1 -9.42 39.75 1.42
CA MET A 1 -9.19 39.01 2.68
C MET A 1 -10.22 37.91 2.94
N PHE A 2 -11.52 38.19 3.09
CA PHE A 2 -12.54 37.13 3.28
C PHE A 2 -12.81 36.28 2.01
N GLY A 3 -12.74 36.90 0.82
CA GLY A 3 -12.84 36.17 -0.45
C GLY A 3 -11.67 35.19 -0.65
N ASP A 4 -10.45 35.65 -0.38
CA ASP A 4 -9.22 34.84 -0.53
C ASP A 4 -9.20 33.61 0.40
N LEU A 5 -9.75 33.74 1.62
CA LEU A 5 -9.87 32.63 2.57
C LEU A 5 -10.93 31.60 2.13
N SER A 6 -12.04 32.07 1.54
CA SER A 6 -13.11 31.20 1.07
C SER A 6 -12.64 30.36 -0.14
N ASP A 7 -11.92 30.98 -1.07
CA ASP A 7 -11.29 30.30 -2.20
C ASP A 7 -10.24 29.28 -1.75
N MET A 8 -9.43 29.60 -0.74
CA MET A 8 -8.44 28.69 -0.19
C MET A 8 -9.09 27.46 0.46
N MET A 9 -10.17 27.65 1.22
CA MET A 9 -10.93 26.55 1.82
C MET A 9 -11.56 25.63 0.76
N GLY A 10 -12.04 26.21 -0.35
CA GLY A 10 -12.53 25.44 -1.50
C GLY A 10 -11.44 24.54 -2.08
N LYS A 11 -10.27 25.10 -2.38
CA LYS A 11 -9.13 24.34 -2.91
C LYS A 11 -8.63 23.26 -1.96
N LEU A 12 -8.61 23.53 -0.65
CA LEU A 12 -8.25 22.53 0.36
C LEU A 12 -9.22 21.36 0.38
N LYS A 13 -10.54 21.63 0.28
CA LYS A 13 -11.56 20.59 0.24
C LYS A 13 -11.46 19.73 -1.03
N GLU A 14 -11.20 20.34 -2.18
CA GLU A 14 -10.95 19.62 -3.43
C GLU A 14 -9.71 18.72 -3.34
N ALA A 15 -8.61 19.26 -2.80
CA ALA A 15 -7.39 18.48 -2.58
C ALA A 15 -7.62 17.29 -1.64
N GLN A 16 -8.37 17.48 -0.55
CA GLN A 16 -8.75 16.40 0.36
C GLN A 16 -9.53 15.29 -0.36
N GLN A 17 -10.54 15.65 -1.17
CA GLN A 17 -11.31 14.69 -1.95
C GLN A 17 -10.44 13.91 -2.94
N GLN A 18 -9.51 14.58 -3.63
CA GLN A 18 -8.58 13.92 -4.55
C GLN A 18 -7.64 12.95 -3.83
N ILE A 19 -7.16 13.31 -2.63
CA ILE A 19 -6.33 12.43 -1.81
C ILE A 19 -7.13 11.19 -1.39
N GLU A 20 -8.36 11.34 -0.92
CA GLU A 20 -9.22 10.21 -0.53
C GLU A 20 -9.51 9.27 -1.71
N ALA A 21 -9.85 9.82 -2.87
CA ALA A 21 -10.06 9.04 -4.08
C ALA A 21 -8.79 8.29 -4.51
N THR A 22 -7.63 8.95 -4.41
CA THR A 22 -6.34 8.35 -4.73
C THR A 22 -6.02 7.19 -3.78
N LYS A 23 -6.21 7.37 -2.46
CA LYS A 23 -6.02 6.32 -1.47
C LYS A 23 -6.88 5.09 -1.76
N LYS A 24 -8.17 5.29 -2.03
CA LYS A 24 -9.08 4.19 -2.41
C LYS A 24 -8.62 3.45 -3.66
N ARG A 25 -8.05 4.16 -4.64
CA ARG A 25 -7.47 3.52 -5.82
C ARG A 25 -6.26 2.66 -5.46
N LEU A 26 -5.40 3.12 -4.56
CA LEU A 26 -4.22 2.36 -4.13
C LEU A 26 -4.58 1.06 -3.40
N ASP A 27 -5.76 0.96 -2.80
CA ASP A 27 -6.26 -0.29 -2.19
C ASP A 27 -6.54 -1.39 -3.23
N THR A 28 -6.80 -1.01 -4.49
CA THR A 28 -7.14 -1.94 -5.58
C THR A 28 -5.95 -2.39 -6.42
N VAL A 29 -4.82 -1.66 -6.33
CA VAL A 29 -3.61 -2.00 -7.07
C VAL A 29 -2.84 -3.04 -6.29
N ILE A 30 -2.74 -4.25 -6.83
CA ILE A 30 -1.97 -5.35 -6.24
C ILE A 30 -0.56 -5.36 -6.83
N VAL A 31 0.43 -5.50 -5.96
CA VAL A 31 1.84 -5.65 -6.28
C VAL A 31 2.31 -6.97 -5.69
N ASP A 32 2.86 -7.82 -6.54
CA ASP A 32 3.46 -9.09 -6.14
C ASP A 32 4.98 -8.96 -6.03
N GLY A 33 5.54 -9.56 -4.99
CA GLY A 33 6.97 -9.64 -4.74
C GLY A 33 7.37 -11.03 -4.30
N GLN A 34 8.62 -11.41 -4.59
CA GLN A 34 9.20 -12.67 -4.13
C GLN A 34 10.60 -12.42 -3.57
N SER A 35 11.03 -13.26 -2.62
CA SER A 35 12.42 -13.27 -2.17
C SER A 35 13.37 -13.68 -3.31
N ALA A 36 14.66 -13.38 -3.18
CA ALA A 36 15.66 -13.68 -4.20
C ALA A 36 15.66 -15.17 -4.61
N GLU A 37 15.39 -16.06 -3.67
CA GLU A 37 15.33 -17.51 -3.89
C GLU A 37 13.91 -18.03 -4.17
N GLY A 38 12.90 -17.14 -4.22
CA GLY A 38 11.50 -17.49 -4.52
C GLY A 38 10.77 -18.28 -3.44
N LYS A 39 11.40 -18.51 -2.29
CA LYS A 39 10.85 -19.27 -1.14
C LYS A 39 9.80 -18.49 -0.34
N ILE A 40 9.75 -17.17 -0.50
CA ILE A 40 8.71 -16.29 0.06
C ILE A 40 8.06 -15.53 -1.09
N LYS A 41 6.72 -15.54 -1.14
CA LYS A 41 5.92 -14.71 -2.07
C LYS A 41 4.94 -13.86 -1.28
N ILE A 42 4.83 -12.59 -1.63
CA ILE A 42 3.98 -11.62 -0.95
C ILE A 42 3.15 -10.90 -2.01
N ALA A 43 1.85 -10.76 -1.75
CA ALA A 43 0.99 -9.85 -2.48
C ALA A 43 0.59 -8.71 -1.53
N VAL A 44 0.83 -7.47 -1.95
CA VAL A 44 0.54 -6.27 -1.17
C VAL A 44 -0.21 -5.26 -2.03
N THR A 45 -1.09 -4.47 -1.45
CA THR A 45 -1.67 -3.34 -2.18
C THR A 45 -0.67 -2.20 -2.31
N ALA A 46 -0.86 -1.31 -3.28
CA ALA A 46 -0.09 -0.08 -3.36
C ALA A 46 -0.32 0.85 -2.14
N ASN A 47 -1.40 0.63 -1.38
CA ASN A 47 -1.64 1.26 -0.09
C ASN A 47 -1.02 0.49 1.11
N ARG A 48 -0.11 -0.45 0.84
CA ARG A 48 0.66 -1.22 1.83
C ARG A 48 -0.15 -2.19 2.70
N GLU A 49 -1.30 -2.63 2.21
CA GLU A 49 -2.08 -3.67 2.86
C GLU A 49 -1.64 -5.05 2.35
N ILE A 50 -1.17 -5.93 3.23
CA ILE A 50 -0.77 -7.29 2.85
C ILE A 50 -2.02 -8.12 2.55
N LYS A 51 -2.09 -8.71 1.35
CA LYS A 51 -3.20 -9.58 0.92
C LYS A 51 -2.87 -11.05 1.08
N SER A 52 -1.62 -11.44 0.85
CA SER A 52 -1.18 -12.82 1.07
C SER A 52 0.32 -12.90 1.32
N ILE A 53 0.72 -13.88 2.12
CA ILE A 53 2.10 -14.32 2.30
C ILE A 53 2.12 -15.84 2.09
N VAL A 54 2.97 -16.31 1.18
CA VAL A 54 3.24 -17.73 0.96
C VAL A 54 4.67 -18.00 1.37
N ILE A 55 4.84 -18.94 2.30
CA ILE A 55 6.15 -19.36 2.82
C ILE A 55 6.30 -20.84 2.50
N TYR A 56 7.38 -21.19 1.82
CA TYR A 56 7.65 -22.57 1.44
C TYR A 56 8.13 -23.37 2.65
N ASN A 57 7.69 -24.62 2.78
CA ASN A 57 8.02 -25.49 3.91
C ASN A 57 9.53 -25.66 4.16
N SER A 58 10.36 -25.50 3.12
CA SER A 58 11.81 -25.54 3.24
C SER A 58 12.37 -24.48 4.21
N LEU A 59 11.69 -23.33 4.37
CA LEU A 59 12.09 -22.27 5.30
C LEU A 59 11.59 -22.48 6.73
N LEU A 60 10.68 -23.42 6.96
CA LEU A 60 10.10 -23.64 8.30
C LEU A 60 11.07 -24.35 9.26
N GLY A 61 12.10 -25.01 8.71
CA GLY A 61 13.13 -25.70 9.48
C GLY A 61 14.29 -24.82 9.92
N ASP A 62 14.46 -23.65 9.31
CA ASP A 62 15.57 -22.73 9.55
C ASP A 62 15.04 -21.33 9.87
N LYS A 63 15.05 -20.99 11.17
CA LYS A 63 14.53 -19.71 11.66
C LYS A 63 15.40 -18.51 11.27
N GLU A 64 16.69 -18.74 11.02
CA GLU A 64 17.62 -17.67 10.66
C GLU A 64 17.45 -17.28 9.19
N GLU A 65 17.22 -18.27 8.31
CA GLU A 65 16.89 -18.01 6.90
C GLU A 65 15.50 -17.36 6.72
N LEU A 66 14.58 -17.59 7.67
CA LEU A 66 13.23 -17.02 7.66
C LEU A 66 13.15 -15.56 8.17
N ALA A 67 14.11 -15.13 9.00
CA ALA A 67 14.09 -13.85 9.72
C ALA A 67 14.47 -12.65 8.83
#